data_AF-A0A9Q9BEU4-F1
#
_entry.id   AF-A0A9Q9BEU4-F1
#
_cell.length_a   1.000
_cell.length_b   1.000
_cell.length_c   1.000
_cell.angle_alpha   90.00
_cell.angle_beta   90.00
_cell.angle_gamma   90.00
#
_symmetry.space_group_name_H-M   'P 1'
#
loop_
_entity.id
_entity.type
_entity.pdbx_description
1 polymer ?
#
loop_
_entity_poly.entity_id
_entity_poly.type
_entity_poly.pdbx_seq_one_letter_code
_entity_poly.pdbx_strand_id
1 'polypeptide(L)'
;MNKIIEKKYPKKISFFFIAVFLLSCSFDKPEIPELSVKILRMETDSGKIEERLSVFLMYKDENGRNDYSSIQLIHLESGLTWVLNRENTSFFSSSQLRASDSEKTLWAGSNKIASPFGQIPIGEYSIVLEDLSGNRVIKKLTLKEPENPSSLSLVFQVQDGRWKIEAAEDSAFRTFFLILSGADKQPLFVQILPQGSKYEDSIAPLLEKYPDSRYIQCMAQNAQGNTAYLTKYHSLY
;
A
#
# COMPACT_ATOMS: atom_id res chain seq x y z
N MET A 1 -33.75 -62.27 -51.27
CA MET A 1 -34.31 -61.93 -49.94
C MET A 1 -33.74 -62.94 -48.96
N ASN A 2 -32.96 -62.64 -47.91
CA ASN A 2 -32.64 -61.43 -47.18
C ASN A 2 -31.16 -61.46 -46.77
N LYS A 3 -30.45 -60.33 -46.85
CA LYS A 3 -29.11 -60.15 -46.25
C LYS A 3 -29.28 -59.51 -44.87
N ILE A 4 -28.77 -60.17 -43.84
CA ILE A 4 -28.64 -59.63 -42.48
C ILE A 4 -27.46 -58.68 -42.46
N ILE A 5 -27.68 -57.42 -42.05
CA ILE A 5 -26.64 -56.40 -41.88
C ILE A 5 -26.39 -56.26 -40.38
N GLU A 6 -25.24 -56.73 -39.90
CA GLU A 6 -24.76 -56.45 -38.55
C GLU A 6 -24.26 -55.00 -38.45
N LYS A 7 -24.83 -54.21 -37.54
CA LYS A 7 -24.30 -52.89 -37.15
C LYS A 7 -23.14 -53.08 -36.18
N LYS A 8 -21.92 -52.77 -36.65
CA LYS A 8 -20.71 -52.72 -35.82
C LYS A 8 -20.37 -51.25 -35.53
N TYR A 9 -20.61 -50.80 -34.31
CA TYR A 9 -20.10 -49.51 -33.80
C TYR A 9 -18.72 -49.73 -33.19
N PRO A 10 -17.65 -49.04 -33.63
CA PRO A 10 -16.43 -48.94 -32.84
C PRO A 10 -16.45 -47.67 -31.98
N LYS A 11 -16.61 -47.89 -30.68
CA LYS A 11 -16.26 -47.00 -29.56
C LYS A 11 -14.80 -46.55 -29.67
N LYS A 12 -14.50 -45.42 -30.32
CA LYS A 12 -13.16 -44.79 -30.26
C LYS A 12 -13.22 -43.26 -30.36
N ILE A 13 -14.10 -42.61 -29.60
CA ILE A 13 -14.13 -41.16 -29.49
C ILE A 13 -14.47 -40.79 -28.04
N SER A 14 -13.56 -41.07 -27.09
CA SER A 14 -13.73 -40.58 -25.70
C SER A 14 -12.51 -40.77 -24.79
N PHE A 15 -11.29 -40.78 -25.33
CA PHE A 15 -10.08 -40.84 -24.47
C PHE A 15 -9.05 -39.75 -24.75
N PHE A 16 -9.29 -38.89 -25.74
CA PHE A 16 -8.34 -37.82 -26.10
C PHE A 16 -8.77 -36.41 -25.65
N PHE A 17 -9.94 -36.27 -25.04
CA PHE A 17 -10.46 -34.96 -24.60
C PHE A 17 -10.20 -34.61 -23.12
N ILE A 18 -9.74 -35.57 -22.30
CA ILE A 18 -9.54 -35.36 -20.85
C ILE A 18 -8.09 -34.92 -20.54
N ALA A 19 -7.12 -35.22 -21.41
CA ALA A 19 -5.72 -34.84 -21.18
C ALA A 19 -5.42 -33.35 -21.45
N VAL A 20 -6.25 -32.65 -22.22
CA VAL A 20 -6.03 -31.23 -22.58
C VAL A 20 -6.54 -30.26 -21.51
N PHE A 21 -7.39 -30.72 -20.57
CA PHE A 21 -7.90 -29.88 -19.47
C PHE A 21 -6.98 -29.80 -18.24
N LEU A 22 -5.87 -30.56 -18.19
CA LEU A 22 -4.97 -30.59 -17.03
C LEU A 22 -3.81 -29.58 -17.12
N LEU A 23 -3.74 -28.77 -18.18
CA LEU A 23 -2.64 -27.80 -18.40
C LEU A 23 -3.07 -26.33 -18.33
N SER A 24 -4.32 -26.00 -17.98
CA SER A 24 -4.81 -24.61 -18.01
C SER A 24 -4.92 -23.92 -16.65
N CYS A 25 -4.30 -24.44 -15.58
CA CYS A 25 -4.07 -23.64 -14.38
C CYS A 25 -2.80 -22.81 -14.58
N SER A 26 -2.90 -21.71 -15.33
CA SER A 26 -1.97 -20.60 -15.15
C SER A 26 -2.33 -19.97 -13.81
N PHE A 27 -1.61 -20.34 -12.75
CA PHE A 27 -1.68 -19.59 -11.51
C PHE A 27 -0.76 -18.39 -11.68
N ASP A 28 -1.36 -17.23 -11.90
CA ASP A 28 -0.62 -15.99 -12.05
C ASP A 28 -0.02 -15.63 -10.69
N LYS A 29 1.30 -15.67 -10.61
CA LYS A 29 2.04 -15.38 -9.39
C LYS A 29 1.87 -13.89 -9.04
N PRO A 30 1.69 -13.51 -7.76
CA PRO A 30 1.63 -12.12 -7.37
C PRO A 30 2.95 -11.42 -7.69
N GLU A 31 2.85 -10.18 -8.15
CA GLU A 31 4.01 -9.32 -8.42
C GLU A 31 4.07 -8.15 -7.45
N ILE A 32 5.29 -7.63 -7.24
CA ILE A 32 5.53 -6.37 -6.52
C ILE A 32 6.20 -5.41 -7.51
N PRO A 33 5.42 -4.67 -8.31
CA PRO A 33 6.00 -3.75 -9.30
C PRO A 33 6.61 -2.52 -8.63
N GLU A 34 6.02 -2.06 -7.53
CA GLU A 34 6.51 -0.93 -6.74
C GLU A 34 6.45 -1.24 -5.25
N LEU A 35 7.43 -0.73 -4.51
CA LEU A 35 7.61 -0.94 -3.08
C LEU A 35 8.08 0.38 -2.45
N SER A 36 7.43 0.76 -1.36
CA SER A 36 7.71 1.95 -0.57
C SER A 36 7.89 1.55 0.88
N VAL A 37 9.12 1.69 1.38
CA VAL A 37 9.46 1.38 2.78
C VAL A 37 10.20 2.57 3.37
N LYS A 38 9.73 3.05 4.52
CA LYS A 38 10.30 4.22 5.18
C LYS A 38 10.06 4.24 6.68
N ILE A 39 11.01 4.78 7.43
CA ILE A 39 10.83 5.14 8.83
C ILE A 39 9.86 6.32 8.88
N LEU A 40 8.79 6.16 9.63
CA LEU A 40 7.70 7.12 9.75
C LEU A 40 7.70 7.72 11.15
N ARG A 41 7.81 9.04 11.23
CA ARG A 41 7.57 9.81 12.46
C ARG A 41 6.14 10.30 12.44
N MET A 42 5.28 9.71 13.26
CA MET A 42 3.86 10.02 13.29
C MET A 42 3.52 10.89 14.49
N GLU A 43 2.88 12.02 14.22
CA GLU A 43 2.29 12.89 15.23
C GLU A 43 0.96 12.31 15.72
N THR A 44 0.87 12.11 17.03
CA THR A 44 -0.35 11.63 17.69
C THR A 44 -1.29 12.79 18.01
N ASP A 45 -2.55 12.50 18.34
CA ASP A 45 -3.53 13.50 18.78
C ASP A 45 -3.05 14.27 20.04
N SER A 46 -2.16 13.66 20.83
CA SER A 46 -1.52 14.29 22.00
C SER A 46 -0.33 15.20 21.67
N GLY A 47 0.07 15.30 20.40
CA GLY A 47 1.25 16.03 19.94
C GLY A 47 2.58 15.29 20.15
N LYS A 48 2.55 14.06 20.70
CA LYS A 48 3.75 13.19 20.77
C LYS A 48 4.11 12.67 19.39
N ILE A 49 5.41 12.50 19.15
CA ILE A 49 5.93 11.85 17.95
C ILE A 49 6.28 10.40 18.28
N GLU A 50 5.73 9.47 17.51
CA GLU A 50 6.05 8.05 17.57
C GLU A 50 6.75 7.59 16.30
N GLU A 51 7.69 6.67 16.45
CA GLU A 51 8.32 6.01 15.31
C GLU A 51 7.53 4.76 14.92
N ARG A 52 7.27 4.64 13.62
CA ARG A 52 6.66 3.47 12.97
C ARG A 52 7.44 3.13 11.72
N LEU A 53 7.19 1.94 11.19
CA LEU A 53 7.60 1.58 9.85
C LEU A 53 6.39 1.68 8.91
N SER A 54 6.55 2.44 7.84
CA SER A 54 5.60 2.49 6.73
C SER A 54 6.04 1.49 5.67
N VAL A 55 5.21 0.50 5.37
CA VAL A 55 5.43 -0.45 4.27
C VAL A 55 4.20 -0.44 3.38
N PHE A 56 4.39 -0.12 2.11
CA PHE A 56 3.37 -0.23 1.09
C PHE A 56 3.96 -0.83 -0.18
N LEU A 57 3.21 -1.72 -0.82
CA LEU A 57 3.54 -2.24 -2.14
C LEU A 57 2.37 -2.03 -3.08
N MET A 58 2.67 -1.86 -4.37
CA MET A 58 1.63 -1.84 -5.38
C MET A 58 1.20 -3.29 -5.64
N TYR A 59 -0.05 -3.58 -5.32
CA TYR A 59 -0.70 -4.86 -5.55
C TYR A 59 -1.53 -4.77 -6.82
N LYS A 60 -1.25 -5.66 -7.77
CA LYS A 60 -1.97 -5.77 -9.03
C LYS A 60 -2.52 -7.18 -9.18
N ASP A 61 -3.83 -7.29 -9.34
CA ASP A 61 -4.51 -8.57 -9.50
C ASP A 61 -5.77 -8.44 -10.36
N GLU A 62 -6.07 -9.44 -11.20
CA GLU A 62 -7.23 -9.41 -12.10
C GLU A 62 -8.57 -9.47 -11.36
N ASN A 63 -8.60 -10.15 -10.21
CA ASN A 63 -9.72 -10.26 -9.26
C ASN A 63 -9.69 -9.15 -8.20
N GLY A 64 -8.76 -8.21 -8.33
CA GLY A 64 -8.56 -7.08 -7.42
C GLY A 64 -8.10 -7.50 -6.03
N ARG A 65 -8.33 -6.65 -5.02
CA ARG A 65 -7.96 -6.91 -3.61
C ARG A 65 -8.51 -8.22 -2.99
N ASN A 66 -9.28 -9.01 -3.74
CA ASN A 66 -9.90 -10.24 -3.27
C ASN A 66 -8.95 -11.42 -3.24
N ASP A 67 -7.85 -11.40 -4.01
CA ASP A 67 -6.85 -12.47 -3.98
C ASP A 67 -5.68 -12.17 -3.03
N TYR A 68 -5.72 -11.04 -2.32
CA TYR A 68 -4.73 -10.69 -1.31
C TYR A 68 -4.84 -11.61 -0.09
N SER A 69 -3.73 -12.28 0.28
CA SER A 69 -3.61 -13.03 1.54
C SER A 69 -2.88 -12.19 2.60
N SER A 70 -1.58 -11.94 2.39
CA SER A 70 -0.76 -11.26 3.39
C SER A 70 0.52 -10.62 2.85
N ILE A 71 1.04 -9.67 3.60
CA ILE A 71 2.41 -9.14 3.51
C ILE A 71 3.12 -9.48 4.82
N GLN A 72 4.21 -10.23 4.75
CA GLN A 72 5.08 -10.48 5.88
C GLN A 72 6.35 -9.68 5.74
N LEU A 73 6.70 -8.94 6.79
CA LEU A 73 7.95 -8.22 6.90
C LEU A 73 8.81 -8.89 7.95
N ILE A 74 10.03 -9.28 7.60
CA ILE A 74 10.96 -10.01 8.47
C ILE A 74 12.27 -9.22 8.53
N HIS A 75 12.67 -8.78 9.72
CA HIS A 75 14.00 -8.21 9.97
C HIS A 75 15.00 -9.37 10.17
N LEU A 76 15.95 -9.53 9.26
CA LEU A 76 16.73 -10.77 9.12
C LEU A 76 17.67 -11.03 10.30
N GLU A 77 18.24 -9.97 10.87
CA GLU A 77 19.22 -10.06 11.95
C GLU A 77 18.57 -10.44 13.28
N SER A 78 17.36 -9.93 13.55
CA SER A 78 16.65 -10.17 14.81
C SER A 78 15.59 -11.26 14.75
N GLY A 79 15.14 -11.64 13.55
CA GLY A 79 13.98 -12.51 13.34
C GLY A 79 12.62 -11.86 13.63
N LEU A 80 12.57 -10.57 14.03
CA LEU A 80 11.30 -9.86 14.21
C LEU A 80 10.46 -9.92 12.94
N THR A 81 9.20 -10.32 13.11
CA THR A 81 8.27 -10.56 12.01
C THR A 81 6.97 -9.82 12.27
N TRP A 82 6.52 -9.05 11.28
CA TRP A 82 5.21 -8.40 11.26
C TRP A 82 4.40 -8.96 10.12
N VAL A 83 3.13 -9.30 10.40
CA VAL A 83 2.21 -9.85 9.41
C VAL A 83 1.09 -8.87 9.19
N LEU A 84 0.99 -8.39 7.95
CA LEU A 84 -0.15 -7.65 7.46
C LEU A 84 -1.07 -8.62 6.73
N ASN A 85 -2.30 -8.73 7.19
CA ASN A 85 -3.36 -9.53 6.59
C ASN A 85 -4.51 -8.59 6.21
N ARG A 86 -5.59 -9.13 5.67
CA ARG A 86 -6.67 -8.31 5.11
C ARG A 86 -7.26 -7.31 6.11
N GLU A 87 -7.38 -7.71 7.37
CA GLU A 87 -8.01 -6.91 8.42
C GLU A 87 -7.14 -5.76 8.95
N ASN A 88 -5.83 -5.82 8.77
CA ASN A 88 -4.90 -4.78 9.24
C ASN A 88 -4.12 -4.07 8.11
N THR A 89 -4.43 -4.42 6.86
CA THR A 89 -3.87 -3.81 5.65
C THR A 89 -4.76 -2.68 5.17
N SER A 90 -4.14 -1.53 4.93
CA SER A 90 -4.74 -0.41 4.21
C SER A 90 -4.66 -0.64 2.71
N PHE A 91 -5.76 -0.40 2.00
CA PHE A 91 -5.83 -0.42 0.55
C PHE A 91 -6.27 0.94 0.02
N PHE A 92 -5.48 1.56 -0.86
CA PHE A 92 -5.82 2.87 -1.42
C PHE A 92 -5.37 3.05 -2.86
N SER A 93 -6.04 3.97 -3.57
CA SER A 93 -5.64 4.43 -4.91
C SER A 93 -4.78 5.70 -4.83
N SER A 94 -4.01 5.94 -5.89
CA SER A 94 -3.16 7.13 -5.98
C SER A 94 -2.94 7.54 -7.43
N SER A 95 -3.49 8.70 -7.79
CA SER A 95 -3.49 9.22 -9.16
C SER A 95 -2.10 9.44 -9.76
N GLN A 96 -1.07 9.55 -8.92
CA GLN A 96 0.32 9.81 -9.34
C GLN A 96 1.26 8.61 -9.12
N LEU A 97 0.85 7.58 -8.36
CA LEU A 97 1.66 6.38 -8.07
C LEU A 97 1.18 5.14 -8.83
N ARG A 98 0.69 5.32 -10.07
CA ARG A 98 0.19 4.26 -10.97
C ARG A 98 -0.95 3.39 -10.43
N ALA A 99 -1.49 3.69 -9.25
CA ALA A 99 -2.65 3.03 -8.69
C ALA A 99 -3.92 3.78 -9.14
N SER A 100 -4.71 3.15 -10.00
CA SER A 100 -5.96 3.74 -10.47
C SER A 100 -7.05 3.61 -9.41
N ASP A 101 -8.16 4.35 -9.58
CA ASP A 101 -9.37 4.14 -8.79
C ASP A 101 -10.08 2.80 -9.12
N SER A 102 -9.38 1.86 -9.75
CA SER A 102 -9.88 0.50 -9.99
C SER A 102 -9.35 -0.45 -8.91
N GLU A 103 -10.19 -1.37 -8.45
CA GLU A 103 -9.80 -2.37 -7.43
C GLU A 103 -8.67 -3.32 -7.88
N LYS A 104 -8.27 -3.25 -9.15
CA LYS A 104 -7.26 -4.11 -9.80
C LYS A 104 -5.82 -3.64 -9.58
N THR A 105 -5.59 -2.37 -9.26
CA THR A 105 -4.26 -1.82 -9.02
C THR A 105 -4.30 -0.86 -7.84
N LEU A 106 -3.92 -1.34 -6.67
CA LEU A 106 -4.00 -0.61 -5.41
C LEU A 106 -2.67 -0.62 -4.68
N TRP A 107 -2.44 0.34 -3.81
CA TRP A 107 -1.40 0.21 -2.79
C TRP A 107 -1.94 -0.58 -1.61
N ALA A 108 -1.18 -1.58 -1.17
CA ALA A 108 -1.50 -2.42 -0.02
C ALA A 108 -0.36 -2.32 1.01
N GLY A 109 -0.70 -2.07 2.28
CA GLY A 109 0.32 -1.96 3.32
C GLY A 109 -0.17 -1.35 4.63
N SER A 110 0.75 -0.78 5.41
CA SER A 110 0.43 -0.17 6.70
C SER A 110 1.45 0.88 7.14
N ASN A 111 0.94 1.91 7.82
CA ASN A 111 1.72 2.89 8.60
C ASN A 111 1.79 2.52 10.10
N LYS A 112 1.19 1.39 10.50
CA LYS A 112 0.96 1.06 11.93
C LYS A 112 2.00 0.11 12.50
N ILE A 113 3.00 -0.31 11.71
CA ILE A 113 4.04 -1.26 12.14
C ILE A 113 4.91 -0.60 13.20
N ALA A 114 4.90 -1.15 14.42
CA ALA A 114 5.76 -0.71 15.52
C ALA A 114 6.72 -1.81 15.94
N SER A 115 7.89 -1.39 16.39
CA SER A 115 8.85 -2.27 17.03
C SER A 115 8.51 -2.46 18.50
N PRO A 116 8.64 -3.69 19.05
CA PRO A 116 8.50 -3.93 20.48
C PRO A 116 9.59 -3.20 21.31
N PHE A 117 10.66 -2.75 20.67
CA PHE A 117 11.76 -2.02 21.30
C PHE A 117 11.60 -0.48 21.20
N GLY A 118 10.47 0.00 20.70
CA GLY A 118 10.18 1.43 20.52
C GLY A 118 10.78 2.05 19.27
N GLN A 119 11.98 1.63 18.85
CA GLN A 119 12.61 2.04 17.58
C GLN A 119 12.61 0.90 16.56
N ILE A 120 12.39 1.24 15.30
CA ILE A 120 12.45 0.32 14.17
C ILE A 120 13.92 -0.08 13.94
N PRO A 121 14.23 -1.39 13.94
CA PRO A 121 15.60 -1.85 13.68
C PRO A 121 16.08 -1.44 12.28
N ILE A 122 17.28 -0.89 12.18
CA ILE A 122 17.97 -0.75 10.90
C ILE A 122 18.62 -2.09 10.52
N GLY A 123 18.76 -2.37 9.22
CA GLY A 123 19.31 -3.65 8.75
C GLY A 123 18.60 -4.21 7.53
N GLU A 124 18.79 -5.51 7.29
CA GLU A 124 18.19 -6.21 6.18
C GLU A 124 16.76 -6.67 6.50
N TYR A 125 15.86 -6.45 5.54
CA TYR A 125 14.48 -6.87 5.62
C TYR A 125 14.12 -7.76 4.43
N SER A 126 13.32 -8.79 4.69
CA SER A 126 12.62 -9.57 3.68
C SER A 126 11.13 -9.25 3.73
N ILE A 127 10.57 -8.87 2.59
CA ILE A 127 9.14 -8.68 2.38
C ILE A 127 8.61 -9.84 1.54
N VAL A 128 7.63 -10.54 2.07
CA VAL A 128 6.96 -11.66 1.42
C VAL A 128 5.52 -11.26 1.16
N LEU A 129 5.11 -11.19 -0.11
CA LEU A 129 3.71 -11.05 -0.50
C LEU A 129 3.18 -12.43 -0.86
N GLU A 130 2.01 -12.77 -0.31
CA GLU A 130 1.29 -14.02 -0.55
C GLU A 130 -0.13 -13.74 -1.05
N ASP A 131 -0.60 -14.54 -2.00
CA ASP A 131 -2.00 -14.57 -2.46
C ASP A 131 -2.83 -15.66 -1.76
N LEU A 132 -4.15 -15.70 -1.95
CA LEU A 132 -5.01 -16.71 -1.32
C LEU A 132 -4.78 -18.13 -1.85
N SER A 133 -4.13 -18.27 -3.01
CA SER A 133 -3.73 -19.55 -3.59
C SER A 133 -2.41 -20.08 -2.99
N GLY A 134 -1.74 -19.29 -2.14
CA GLY A 134 -0.47 -19.63 -1.49
C GLY A 134 0.78 -19.34 -2.33
N ASN A 135 0.65 -18.66 -3.48
CA ASN A 135 1.80 -18.24 -4.25
C ASN A 135 2.49 -17.06 -3.56
N ARG A 136 3.83 -17.04 -3.64
CA ARG A 136 4.65 -16.07 -2.90
C ARG A 136 5.67 -15.36 -3.78
N VAL A 137 5.83 -14.07 -3.57
CA VAL A 137 6.96 -13.29 -4.08
C VAL A 137 7.73 -12.64 -2.93
N ILE A 138 9.06 -12.62 -3.05
CA ILE A 138 9.95 -12.12 -2.01
C ILE A 138 10.77 -10.96 -2.56
N LYS A 139 10.86 -9.87 -1.80
CA LYS A 139 11.75 -8.73 -2.05
C LYS A 139 12.62 -8.51 -0.82
N LYS A 140 13.92 -8.31 -1.03
CA LYS A 140 14.85 -7.90 0.02
C LYS A 140 15.17 -6.42 -0.11
N LEU A 141 15.37 -5.75 1.03
CA LEU A 141 15.80 -4.36 1.10
C LEU A 141 16.66 -4.14 2.34
N THR A 142 17.39 -3.03 2.36
CA THR A 142 18.15 -2.59 3.54
C THR A 142 17.58 -1.27 4.04
N LEU A 143 17.13 -1.26 5.29
CA LEU A 143 16.71 -0.05 5.98
C LEU A 143 17.92 0.61 6.61
N LYS A 144 18.12 1.90 6.33
CA LYS A 144 19.26 2.69 6.81
C LYS A 144 18.80 3.71 7.84
N GLU A 145 19.74 4.13 8.68
CA GLU A 145 19.54 5.23 9.62
C GLU A 145 19.10 6.51 8.86
N PRO A 146 18.09 7.25 9.36
CA PRO A 146 17.67 8.52 8.78
C PRO A 146 18.80 9.56 8.82
N GLU A 147 19.10 10.19 7.67
CA GLU A 147 20.21 11.14 7.56
C GLU A 147 20.01 12.45 8.35
N ASN A 148 18.79 12.78 8.81
CA ASN A 148 18.51 14.02 9.56
C ASN A 148 17.32 13.90 10.52
N PRO A 149 17.54 13.77 11.85
CA PRO A 149 16.45 13.68 12.80
C PRO A 149 15.80 15.02 13.20
N SER A 150 16.40 16.18 12.90
CA SER A 150 16.24 17.38 13.72
C SER A 150 15.48 18.58 13.14
N SER A 151 15.05 18.62 11.87
CA SER A 151 14.29 19.76 11.32
C SER A 151 12.85 19.40 10.93
N LEU A 152 12.04 19.05 11.94
CA LEU A 152 10.59 18.94 11.80
C LEU A 152 9.95 20.34 11.80
N SER A 153 10.26 21.14 10.78
CA SER A 153 9.62 22.44 10.56
C SER A 153 8.57 22.30 9.47
N LEU A 154 7.50 21.57 9.79
CA LEU A 154 6.32 21.42 8.95
C LEU A 154 5.09 21.88 9.73
N VAL A 155 4.33 22.79 9.15
CA VAL A 155 3.01 23.18 9.63
C VAL A 155 1.98 22.65 8.65
N PHE A 156 1.05 21.84 9.16
CA PHE A 156 -0.16 21.45 8.44
C PHE A 156 -1.38 21.95 9.21
N GLN A 157 -2.26 22.66 8.53
CA GLN A 157 -3.44 23.27 9.11
C GLN A 157 -4.65 23.01 8.24
N VAL A 158 -5.78 22.82 8.91
CA VAL A 158 -7.11 22.71 8.31
C VAL A 158 -8.01 23.69 9.04
N GLN A 159 -8.46 24.72 8.33
CA GLN A 159 -9.27 25.80 8.90
C GLN A 159 -10.16 26.41 7.82
N ASP A 160 -11.39 26.79 8.18
CA ASP A 160 -12.33 27.50 7.30
C ASP A 160 -12.55 26.83 5.93
N GLY A 161 -12.61 25.50 5.91
CA GLY A 161 -12.81 24.72 4.68
C GLY A 161 -11.58 24.68 3.75
N ARG A 162 -10.41 25.08 4.26
CA ARG A 162 -9.14 25.07 3.51
C ARG A 162 -8.08 24.26 4.24
N TRP A 163 -7.12 23.77 3.48
CA TRP A 163 -5.93 23.13 4.01
C TRP A 163 -4.69 23.94 3.60
N LYS A 164 -3.68 23.95 4.46
CA LYS A 164 -2.43 24.68 4.26
C LYS A 164 -1.25 23.83 4.71
N ILE A 165 -0.20 23.79 3.90
CA ILE A 165 1.09 23.19 4.24
C ILE A 165 2.16 24.27 4.12
N GLU A 166 2.98 24.42 5.16
CA GLU A 166 4.18 25.25 5.12
C GLU A 166 5.36 24.49 5.72
N ALA A 167 6.38 24.24 4.91
CA ALA A 167 7.66 23.71 5.34
C ALA A 167 8.71 24.83 5.37
N ALA A 168 9.60 24.81 6.36
CA ALA A 168 10.75 25.71 6.38
C ALA A 168 11.68 25.44 5.19
N GLU A 169 12.41 26.47 4.76
CA GLU A 169 13.32 26.39 3.61
C GLU A 169 14.45 25.37 3.83
N ASP A 170 14.89 25.20 5.08
CA ASP A 170 15.92 24.25 5.51
C ASP A 170 15.36 22.88 5.91
N SER A 171 14.05 22.64 5.73
CA SER A 171 13.43 21.34 5.97
C SER A 171 14.13 20.24 5.17
N ALA A 172 14.29 19.05 5.73
CA ALA A 172 14.79 17.89 4.99
C ALA A 172 13.72 17.26 4.07
N PHE A 173 12.45 17.64 4.24
CA PHE A 173 11.34 17.12 3.45
C PHE A 173 11.22 17.83 2.10
N ARG A 174 10.95 17.05 1.05
CA ARG A 174 10.93 17.51 -0.35
C ARG A 174 9.66 17.10 -1.09
N THR A 175 9.00 16.03 -0.65
CA THR A 175 7.78 15.53 -1.28
C THR A 175 6.66 15.52 -0.25
N PHE A 176 5.51 16.07 -0.62
CA PHE A 176 4.35 16.17 0.25
C PHE A 176 3.20 15.36 -0.31
N PHE A 177 2.44 14.74 0.58
CA PHE A 177 1.29 13.94 0.24
C PHE A 177 0.10 14.40 1.08
N LEU A 178 -1.07 14.50 0.45
CA LEU A 178 -2.35 14.57 1.16
C LEU A 178 -2.96 13.18 1.22
N ILE A 179 -3.33 12.76 2.41
CA ILE A 179 -3.94 11.47 2.69
C ILE A 179 -5.35 11.72 3.17
N LEU A 180 -6.33 11.32 2.37
CA LEU A 180 -7.75 11.33 2.75
C LEU A 180 -8.12 9.97 3.33
N SER A 181 -8.73 9.97 4.50
CA SER A 181 -9.08 8.75 5.23
C SER A 181 -10.56 8.70 5.59
N GLY A 182 -11.11 7.48 5.61
CA GLY A 182 -12.49 7.21 6.01
C GLY A 182 -12.70 7.31 7.52
N ALA A 183 -13.92 7.00 7.98
CA ALA A 183 -14.30 7.06 9.39
C ALA A 183 -13.45 6.14 10.30
N ASP A 184 -12.96 5.04 9.75
CA ASP A 184 -12.09 4.05 10.38
C ASP A 184 -10.60 4.44 10.37
N LYS A 185 -10.28 5.66 9.89
CA LYS A 185 -8.92 6.18 9.72
C LYS A 185 -8.06 5.36 8.75
N GLN A 186 -8.69 4.58 7.86
CA GLN A 186 -8.00 3.93 6.76
C GLN A 186 -7.89 4.91 5.57
N PRO A 187 -6.73 4.98 4.90
CA PRO A 187 -6.57 5.83 3.73
C PRO A 187 -7.49 5.35 2.60
N LEU A 188 -8.25 6.28 2.04
CA LEU A 188 -9.06 6.07 0.84
C LEU A 188 -8.29 6.50 -0.41
N PHE A 189 -7.59 7.63 -0.30
CA PHE A 189 -6.86 8.23 -1.41
C PHE A 189 -5.60 8.95 -0.93
N VAL A 190 -4.53 8.82 -1.74
CA VAL A 190 -3.27 9.52 -1.50
C VAL A 190 -2.87 10.33 -2.73
N GLN A 191 -2.82 11.65 -2.54
CA GLN A 191 -2.37 12.61 -3.55
C GLN A 191 -0.94 13.04 -3.28
N ILE A 192 -0.08 12.94 -4.29
CA ILE A 192 1.23 13.60 -4.26
C ILE A 192 1.04 15.06 -4.69
N LEU A 193 1.69 15.97 -3.97
CA LEU A 193 1.69 17.39 -4.32
C LEU A 193 2.87 17.69 -5.28
N PRO A 194 2.70 18.64 -6.22
CA PRO A 194 3.79 19.13 -7.07
C PRO A 194 4.97 19.62 -6.24
N GLN A 195 6.18 19.72 -6.79
CA GLN A 195 7.34 20.23 -6.04
C GLN A 195 7.10 21.64 -5.49
N GLY A 196 7.47 21.84 -4.22
CA GLY A 196 7.25 23.09 -3.50
C GLY A 196 7.43 22.90 -1.99
N SER A 197 7.22 23.97 -1.23
CA SER A 197 7.29 23.97 0.24
C SER A 197 6.10 24.68 0.90
N LYS A 198 5.24 25.30 0.09
CA LYS A 198 4.05 26.03 0.54
C LYS A 198 2.89 25.70 -0.38
N TYR A 199 1.77 25.31 0.22
CA TYR A 199 0.56 24.93 -0.48
C TYR A 199 -0.65 25.40 0.30
N GLU A 200 -1.69 25.80 -0.41
CA GLU A 200 -2.97 26.16 0.17
C GLU A 200 -4.07 25.94 -0.86
N ASP A 201 -5.13 25.24 -0.49
CA ASP A 201 -6.27 25.01 -1.38
C ASP A 201 -7.56 24.77 -0.57
N SER A 202 -8.68 24.75 -1.28
CA SER A 202 -9.99 24.38 -0.75
C SER A 202 -10.08 22.86 -0.51
N ILE A 203 -10.84 22.48 0.52
CA ILE A 203 -11.19 21.08 0.80
C ILE A 203 -12.34 20.62 -0.10
N ALA A 204 -13.19 21.53 -0.60
CA ALA A 204 -14.42 21.18 -1.31
C ALA A 204 -14.20 20.26 -2.52
N PRO A 205 -13.21 20.48 -3.41
CA PRO A 205 -12.96 19.56 -4.54
C PRO A 205 -12.55 18.15 -4.10
N LEU A 206 -11.85 18.04 -2.96
CA LEU A 206 -11.44 16.75 -2.40
C LEU A 206 -12.65 15.99 -1.87
N LEU A 207 -13.60 16.67 -1.21
CA LEU A 207 -14.83 16.07 -0.71
C LEU A 207 -15.82 15.73 -1.82
N GLU A 208 -15.90 16.52 -2.88
CA GLU A 208 -16.71 16.20 -4.06
C GLU A 208 -16.22 14.90 -4.71
N LYS A 209 -14.89 14.75 -4.85
CA LYS A 209 -14.29 13.57 -5.46
C LYS A 209 -14.27 12.35 -4.53
N TYR A 210 -14.07 12.56 -3.23
CA TYR A 210 -13.96 11.51 -2.22
C TYR A 210 -14.92 11.77 -1.04
N PRO A 211 -16.25 11.62 -1.25
CA PRO A 211 -17.28 12.02 -0.28
C PRO A 211 -17.26 11.23 1.04
N ASP A 212 -16.68 10.03 1.03
CA ASP A 212 -16.53 9.18 2.22
C ASP A 212 -15.34 9.57 3.11
N SER A 213 -14.52 10.54 2.67
CA SER A 213 -13.43 11.08 3.48
C SER A 213 -13.99 11.70 4.75
N ARG A 214 -13.36 11.42 5.89
CA ARG A 214 -13.68 11.99 7.21
C ARG A 214 -12.50 12.71 7.82
N TYR A 215 -11.29 12.30 7.46
CA TYR A 215 -10.06 12.90 7.95
C TYR A 215 -9.10 13.20 6.82
N ILE A 216 -8.23 14.18 7.05
CA ILE A 216 -7.09 14.50 6.21
C ILE A 216 -5.81 14.51 7.04
N GLN A 217 -4.72 14.03 6.45
CA GLN A 217 -3.37 14.14 6.98
C GLN A 217 -2.43 14.62 5.87
N CYS A 218 -1.38 15.32 6.27
CA CYS A 218 -0.20 15.55 5.45
C CYS A 218 0.93 14.59 5.84
N MET A 219 1.52 13.94 4.82
CA MET A 219 2.80 13.25 4.95
C MET A 219 3.88 14.05 4.22
N ALA A 220 5.01 14.28 4.88
CA ALA A 220 6.18 14.93 4.31
C ALA A 220 7.34 13.92 4.25
N GLN A 221 7.94 13.75 3.08
CA GLN A 221 8.95 12.74 2.81
C GLN A 221 10.27 13.39 2.38
N ASN A 222 11.39 12.83 2.83
CA ASN A 222 12.72 13.28 2.43
C ASN A 222 13.06 12.93 0.98
N ALA A 223 14.16 13.49 0.47
CA ALA A 223 14.61 13.28 -0.91
C ALA A 223 14.89 11.80 -1.24
N GLN A 224 15.42 11.05 -0.27
CA GLN A 224 15.78 9.64 -0.41
C GLN A 224 14.55 8.70 -0.33
N GLY A 225 13.41 9.21 0.14
CA GLY A 225 12.16 8.47 0.28
C GLY A 225 12.10 7.43 1.39
N ASN A 226 13.15 7.34 2.21
CA ASN A 226 13.31 6.37 3.29
C ASN A 226 12.91 6.90 4.68
N THR A 227 12.60 8.19 4.80
CA THR A 227 12.10 8.82 6.04
C THR A 227 10.93 9.73 5.72
N ALA A 228 9.88 9.69 6.55
CA ALA A 228 8.76 10.59 6.44
C ALA A 228 8.22 11.04 7.80
N TYR A 229 7.55 12.19 7.81
CA TYR A 229 6.72 12.68 8.89
C TYR A 229 5.25 12.60 8.50
N LEU A 230 4.40 12.15 9.40
CA LEU A 230 2.94 12.11 9.22
C LEU A 230 2.30 12.93 10.33
N THR A 231 1.57 13.96 9.94
CA THR A 231 0.78 14.80 10.84
C THR A 231 -0.35 14.00 11.50
N LYS A 232 -0.90 14.50 12.61
CA LYS A 232 -2.11 13.95 13.20
C LYS A 232 -3.32 14.06 12.26
N TYR A 233 -4.39 13.36 12.58
CA TYR A 233 -5.63 13.46 11.82
C TYR A 233 -6.30 14.82 12.05
N HIS A 234 -6.72 15.46 10.96
CA HIS A 234 -7.61 16.61 11.00
C HIS A 234 -9.01 16.20 10.52
N SER A 235 -10.04 16.50 11.31
CA SER A 235 -11.43 16.26 10.91
C SER A 235 -11.82 17.16 9.74
N LEU A 236 -12.56 16.62 8.79
CA LEU A 236 -13.14 17.37 7.66
C LEU A 236 -14.57 17.86 7.95
N TYR A 237 -15.15 17.45 9.09
CA TYR A 237 -16.49 17.81 9.57
C TYR A 237 -16.47 18.19 11.04
#